data_AF-A0A3C7VX79-F1
#
_entry.id   AF-A0A3C7VX79-F1
#
_cell.length_a   1.000
_cell.length_b   1.000
_cell.length_c   1.000
_cell.angle_alpha   90.00
_cell.angle_beta   90.00
_cell.angle_gamma   90.00
#
_symmetry.space_group_name_H-M   'P 1'
#
loop_
_entity.id
_entity.type
_entity.pdbx_description
1 polymer ?
#
loop_
_entity_poly.entity_id
_entity_poly.type
_entity_poly.pdbx_seq_one_letter_code
_entity_poly.pdbx_strand_id
1 'polypeptide(L)' 'MGPGNFSVSGSAEPPLGPGERLQLFMDGEAVGPPQASASWGLQGVLRGPHDLVIRRVNNSGKTVAESDAVRVYVLRPSVR' A
#
# COMPACT_ATOMS: atom_id res chain seq x y z
N MET A 1 11.73 -2.18 -20.09
CA MET A 1 10.53 -2.07 -19.24
C MET A 1 10.85 -2.68 -17.89
N GLY A 2 10.63 -1.89 -16.84
CA GLY A 2 11.33 -2.01 -15.56
C GLY A 2 10.74 -3.04 -14.58
N PRO A 3 11.35 -3.18 -13.40
CA PRO A 3 11.14 -4.29 -12.46
C PRO A 3 9.79 -4.30 -11.73
N GLY A 4 8.71 -3.72 -12.27
CA GLY A 4 7.45 -3.58 -11.53
C GLY A 4 7.57 -2.56 -10.39
N ASN A 5 8.23 -1.43 -10.67
CA ASN A 5 8.45 -0.38 -9.68
C ASN A 5 7.38 0.70 -9.82
N PHE A 6 6.69 1.02 -8.73
CA PHE A 6 5.74 2.12 -8.67
C PHE A 6 5.56 2.62 -7.24
N SER A 7 5.08 3.84 -7.11
CA SER A 7 4.80 4.45 -5.80
C SER A 7 3.32 4.36 -5.49
N VAL A 8 3.00 4.13 -4.22
CA VAL A 8 1.65 4.22 -3.67
C VAL A 8 1.65 5.37 -2.67
N SER A 9 0.69 6.27 -2.79
CA SER A 9 0.46 7.33 -1.81
C SER A 9 -1.00 7.39 -1.41
N GLY A 10 -1.27 7.95 -0.23
CA GLY A 10 -2.61 8.17 0.27
C GLY A 10 -2.69 9.40 1.16
N SER A 11 -3.88 9.67 1.66
CA SER A 11 -4.15 10.69 2.68
C SER A 11 -5.03 10.08 3.77
N ALA A 12 -4.91 10.59 4.98
CA ALA A 12 -5.72 10.18 6.12
C ALA A 12 -6.36 11.43 6.75
N GLU A 13 -7.69 11.42 6.84
CA GLU A 13 -8.44 12.47 7.49
C GLU A 13 -9.43 11.84 8.50
N PRO A 14 -9.41 12.26 9.78
CA PRO A 14 -8.51 13.25 10.38
C PRO A 14 -7.03 12.78 10.39
N PRO A 15 -6.06 13.67 10.65
CA PRO A 15 -4.66 13.29 10.81
C PRO A 15 -4.46 12.15 11.82
N LEU A 16 -3.34 11.44 11.71
CA LEU A 16 -3.02 10.34 12.63
C LEU A 16 -2.97 10.83 14.08
N GLY A 17 -3.69 10.14 14.95
CA GLY A 17 -3.65 10.36 16.39
C GLY A 17 -2.41 9.71 17.02
N PRO A 18 -2.19 9.93 18.33
CA PRO A 18 -1.05 9.36 19.04
C PRO A 18 -1.00 7.84 18.93
N GLY A 19 0.10 7.33 18.39
CA GLY A 19 0.33 5.89 18.23
C GLY A 19 -0.38 5.23 17.05
N GLU A 20 -1.15 5.99 16.27
CA GLU A 20 -1.71 5.47 15.03
C GLU A 20 -0.70 5.54 13.90
N ARG A 21 -0.76 4.54 13.02
CA ARG A 21 0.10 4.41 11.86
C ARG A 21 -0.71 3.95 10.65
N LEU A 22 -0.10 4.04 9.48
CA LEU A 22 -0.62 3.51 8.23
C LEU A 22 0.18 2.29 7.81
N GLN A 23 -0.53 1.29 7.31
CA GLN A 23 0.03 0.06 6.78
C GLN A 23 -0.55 -0.17 5.38
N LEU A 24 0.33 -0.33 4.39
CA LEU A 24 -0.07 -0.75 3.05
C LEU A 24 -0.26 -2.26 3.04
N PHE A 25 -1.32 -2.71 2.37
CA PHE A 25 -1.57 -4.09 2.03
C PHE A 25 -1.65 -4.24 0.51
N MET A 26 -1.04 -5.32 -0.01
CA MET A 26 -1.16 -5.76 -1.39
C MET A 26 -1.71 -7.19 -1.37
N ASP A 27 -2.86 -7.40 -2.00
CA ASP A 27 -3.54 -8.71 -2.07
C ASP A 27 -3.80 -9.33 -0.68
N GLY A 28 -4.02 -8.48 0.33
CA GLY A 28 -4.25 -8.89 1.71
C GLY A 28 -2.98 -9.11 2.54
N GLU A 29 -1.79 -9.02 1.95
CA GLU A 29 -0.50 -9.13 2.64
C GLU A 29 0.09 -7.76 2.98
N ALA A 30 0.65 -7.62 4.18
CA ALA A 30 1.24 -6.36 4.65
C ALA A 30 2.56 -6.06 3.92
N VAL A 31 2.66 -4.88 3.32
CA VAL A 31 3.88 -4.39 2.68
C VAL A 31 4.70 -3.56 3.66
N GLY A 32 5.75 -4.17 4.21
CA GLY A 32 6.62 -3.54 5.21
C GLY A 32 5.92 -3.28 6.55
N PRO A 33 6.57 -2.58 7.49
CA PRO A 33 6.00 -2.27 8.80
C PRO A 33 5.08 -1.03 8.76
N PRO A 34 4.21 -0.83 9.78
CA PRO A 34 3.36 0.35 9.86
C PRO A 34 4.19 1.63 10.07
N GLN A 35 3.87 2.69 9.34
CA GLN A 35 4.59 3.95 9.32
C GLN A 35 3.66 5.17 9.40
N ALA A 36 4.19 6.34 9.74
CA ALA A 36 3.40 7.57 9.83
C ALA A 36 3.16 8.23 8.46
N SER A 37 4.07 8.04 7.50
CA SER A 37 3.92 8.55 6.14
C SER A 37 2.98 7.69 5.30
N ALA A 38 2.08 8.33 4.56
CA ALA A 38 1.20 7.69 3.60
C ALA A 38 1.87 7.54 2.22
N SER A 39 3.09 7.02 2.17
CA SER A 39 3.85 6.83 0.92
C SER A 39 4.73 5.59 0.98
N TRP A 40 4.70 4.80 -0.09
CA TRP A 40 5.47 3.57 -0.26
C TRP A 40 6.07 3.51 -1.66
N GLY A 41 7.34 3.14 -1.77
CA GLY A 41 7.98 2.80 -3.04
C GLY A 41 8.05 1.29 -3.17
N LEU A 42 7.30 0.73 -4.13
CA LEU A 42 7.29 -0.70 -4.42
C LEU A 42 8.28 -1.01 -5.53
N GLN A 43 8.95 -2.15 -5.39
CA GLN A 43 9.94 -2.63 -6.34
C GLN A 43 9.76 -4.12 -6.53
N GLY A 44 10.01 -4.63 -7.74
CA GLY A 44 9.94 -6.06 -7.99
C GLY A 44 8.51 -6.61 -7.99
N VAL A 45 7.47 -5.78 -8.08
CA VAL A 45 6.08 -6.26 -8.01
C VAL A 45 5.83 -7.18 -9.20
N LEU A 46 5.28 -8.34 -8.91
CA LEU A 46 4.98 -9.35 -9.92
C LEU A 46 3.95 -8.80 -10.92
N ARG A 47 3.92 -9.39 -12.10
CA ARG A 47 2.90 -9.06 -13.10
C ARG A 47 1.54 -9.58 -12.65
N GLY A 48 0.49 -8.90 -13.11
CA GLY A 48 -0.89 -9.30 -12.87
C GLY A 48 -1.71 -8.23 -12.16
N PRO A 49 -2.96 -8.55 -11.82
CA PRO A 49 -3.80 -7.71 -10.98
C PRO A 49 -3.28 -7.71 -9.54
N HIS A 50 -3.24 -6.55 -8.91
CA HIS A 50 -2.98 -6.38 -7.49
C HIS A 50 -4.01 -5.45 -6.86
N ASP A 51 -4.59 -5.85 -5.75
CA ASP A 51 -5.46 -4.99 -4.93
C ASP A 51 -4.64 -4.31 -3.84
N LEU A 52 -4.69 -2.97 -3.80
CA LEU A 52 -3.98 -2.16 -2.84
C LEU A 52 -4.96 -1.53 -1.86
N VAL A 53 -4.65 -1.64 -0.58
CA VAL A 53 -5.46 -1.08 0.52
C VAL A 53 -4.53 -0.46 1.55
N ILE A 54 -4.87 0.72 2.05
CA ILE A 54 -4.18 1.32 3.19
C ILE A 54 -5.06 1.17 4.42
N ARG A 55 -4.49 0.59 5.49
CA ARG A 55 -5.13 0.48 6.79
C ARG A 55 -4.52 1.46 7.77
N ARG A 56 -5.37 2.20 8.49
CA ARG A 56 -4.98 2.91 9.71
C ARG A 56 -5.03 1.90 10.85
N VAL A 57 -3.93 1.76 11.56
CA VAL A 57 -3.77 0.83 12.70
C VAL A 57 -3.39 1.59 13.95
N ASN A 58 -3.82 1.11 15.11
CA ASN A 58 -3.45 1.69 16.41
C ASN A 58 -2.18 1.03 16.98
N ASN A 59 -1.78 1.43 18.21
CA ASN A 59 -0.60 0.90 18.90
C ASN A 59 -0.63 -0.62 19.16
N SER A 60 -1.80 -1.26 19.19
CA SER A 60 -1.91 -2.72 19.34
C SER A 60 -1.92 -3.46 18.00
N GLY A 61 -1.74 -2.75 16.88
CA GLY A 61 -1.80 -3.31 15.53
C GLY A 61 -3.23 -3.55 15.01
N LYS A 62 -4.26 -3.11 15.74
CA LYS A 62 -5.65 -3.26 15.32
C LYS A 62 -6.00 -2.21 14.27
N THR A 63 -6.62 -2.65 13.17
CA THR A 63 -7.20 -1.76 12.15
C THR A 63 -8.35 -0.95 12.73
N VAL A 64 -8.31 0.37 12.53
CA VAL A 64 -9.35 1.32 12.96
C VAL A 64 -10.03 2.03 11.79
N ALA A 65 -9.40 2.05 10.62
CA ALA A 65 -9.99 2.49 9.35
C ALA A 65 -9.27 1.82 8.19
N GLU A 66 -9.96 1.72 7.05
CA GLU A 66 -9.46 1.12 5.82
C GLU A 66 -9.89 2.00 4.63
N SER A 67 -9.01 2.16 3.64
CA SER A 67 -9.34 2.84 2.38
C SER A 67 -10.18 1.92 1.49
N ASP A 68 -10.83 2.50 0.48
CA ASP A 68 -11.31 1.70 -0.64
C ASP A 68 -10.13 0.98 -1.33
N ALA A 69 -10.43 -0.19 -1.90
CA ALA A 69 -9.44 -0.97 -2.64
C ALA A 69 -9.17 -0.34 -4.01
N VAL A 70 -7.88 -0.20 -4.36
CA VAL A 70 -7.44 0.23 -5.68
C VAL A 70 -6.79 -0.94 -6.40
N ARG A 71 -7.40 -1.37 -7.51
CA ARG A 71 -6.84 -2.40 -8.39
C ARG A 71 -5.83 -1.78 -9.36
N VAL A 72 -4.62 -2.31 -9.38
CA VAL A 72 -3.61 -1.99 -10.41
C VAL A 72 -3.26 -3.23 -11.23
N TYR A 73 -2.80 -3.04 -12.46
CA TYR A 73 -2.33 -4.12 -13.32
C TYR A 73 -0.86 -3.90 -13.69
N VAL A 74 0.01 -4.77 -13.22
CA VAL A 74 1.43 -4.76 -13.58
C VAL A 74 1.62 -5.59 -14.84
N LEU A 75 2.07 -4.95 -15.92
CA LEU A 75 2.18 -5.56 -17.24
C LEU A 75 3.58 -6.13 -17.51
N ARG A 76 3.66 -7.14 -18.39
CA ARG A 76 4.94 -7.62 -18.90
C ARG A 76 5.57 -6.57 -19.83
N PRO A 77 6.91 -6.48 -19.88
CA PRO A 77 7.60 -5.94 -21.05
C PRO A 77 7.09 -6.60 -22.33
N SER A 78 6.48 -5.82 -23.22
CA SER A 78 6.36 -6.24 -24.62
C SER A 78 7.69 -5.91 -25.28
N VAL A 79 8.40 -6.93 -25.76
CA VAL A 79 9.52 -6.72 -26.67
C VAL A 79 8.91 -6.63 -28.07
N ARG A 80 9.19 -5.55 -28.80
CA ARG A 80 8.88 -5.44 -30.22
C ARG A 80 10.15 -5.72 -31.01
#